data_AF-A0A1G7UN37-F1
#
_entry.id   AF-A0A1G7UN37-F1
#
_cell.length_a   1.000
_cell.length_b   1.000
_cell.length_c   1.000
_cell.angle_alpha   90.00
_cell.angle_beta   90.00
_cell.angle_gamma   90.00
#
_symmetry.space_group_name_H-M   'P 1'
#
loop_
_entity.id
_entity.type
_entity.pdbx_description
1 polymer ?
#
loop_
_entity_poly.entity_id
_entity_poly.type
_entity_poly.pdbx_seq_one_letter_code
_entity_poly.pdbx_strand_id
1 'polypeptide(L)'
;MPTGSPNVFVVLHLRFVNVIAKDSFFEAKEEEAELAGTTEDAIRGQHLGSLPVRIIARGLMQDYTKAGISVEGGHMLESIWQTGQRKMLEISTDSQLIVAEKSGHMIIHDQPELVVETIRNLLK
;
A
#
# COMPACT_ATOMS: atom_id res chain seq x y z
N MET A 1 -35.99 -8.78 -22.34
CA MET A 1 -35.04 -9.68 -21.66
C MET A 1 -34.49 -8.93 -20.47
N PRO A 2 -34.55 -9.46 -19.23
CA PRO A 2 -34.06 -8.71 -18.09
C PRO A 2 -32.53 -8.79 -18.03
N THR A 3 -31.88 -7.64 -18.17
CA THR A 3 -30.46 -7.39 -17.93
C THR A 3 -30.26 -7.22 -16.42
N GLY A 4 -29.99 -8.30 -15.70
CA GLY A 4 -29.65 -8.25 -14.28
C GLY A 4 -28.24 -8.77 -14.08
N SER A 5 -27.31 -7.90 -13.65
CA SER A 5 -25.98 -8.32 -13.21
C SER A 5 -26.12 -9.39 -12.11
N PRO A 6 -25.32 -10.47 -12.12
CA PRO A 6 -25.48 -11.57 -11.18
C PRO A 6 -25.11 -11.10 -9.75
N ASN A 7 -26.07 -11.19 -8.83
CA ASN A 7 -25.82 -10.94 -7.42
C ASN A 7 -25.00 -12.09 -6.83
N VAL A 8 -23.80 -11.80 -6.31
CA VAL A 8 -22.97 -12.77 -5.59
C VAL A 8 -23.26 -12.65 -4.09
N PHE A 9 -23.76 -13.72 -3.48
CA PHE A 9 -24.06 -13.78 -2.05
C PHE A 9 -22.96 -14.57 -1.32
N VAL A 10 -22.31 -13.96 -0.32
CA VAL A 10 -21.33 -14.64 0.54
C VAL A 10 -21.92 -14.78 1.95
N VAL A 11 -21.99 -16.01 2.47
CA VAL A 11 -22.61 -16.31 3.77
C VAL A 11 -21.53 -16.57 4.83
N LEU A 12 -21.50 -15.75 5.88
CA LEU A 12 -20.69 -15.96 7.09
C LEU A 12 -21.51 -15.59 8.34
N HIS A 13 -21.81 -16.59 9.17
CA HIS A 13 -22.38 -16.48 10.54
C HIS A 13 -23.44 -15.39 10.80
N LEU A 14 -24.74 -15.75 10.71
CA LEU A 14 -25.95 -15.07 11.24
C LEU A 14 -26.08 -13.53 11.11
N ARG A 15 -25.22 -12.85 10.33
CA ARG A 15 -25.36 -11.46 9.92
C ARG A 15 -25.29 -11.41 8.40
N PHE A 16 -26.38 -11.00 7.76
CA PHE A 16 -26.38 -10.78 6.33
C PHE A 16 -25.66 -9.47 6.03
N VAL A 17 -24.52 -9.54 5.36
CA VAL A 17 -23.94 -8.40 4.66
C VAL A 17 -24.25 -8.61 3.19
N ASN A 18 -25.14 -7.78 2.64
CA ASN A 18 -25.38 -7.78 1.21
C ASN A 18 -24.25 -7.02 0.52
N VAL A 19 -23.37 -7.73 -0.18
CA VAL A 19 -22.31 -7.12 -0.99
C VAL A 19 -22.75 -7.19 -2.44
N ILE A 20 -23.34 -6.10 -2.94
CA ILE A 20 -23.65 -5.94 -4.36
C ILE A 20 -22.49 -5.16 -5.00
N ALA A 21 -21.56 -5.88 -5.63
CA ALA A 21 -20.60 -5.28 -6.54
C ALA A 21 -21.24 -5.23 -7.94
N LYS A 22 -21.34 -4.04 -8.53
CA LYS A 22 -21.77 -3.88 -9.93
C LYS A 22 -20.62 -4.23 -10.87
N ASP A 23 -20.93 -4.50 -12.14
CA ASP A 23 -19.90 -4.76 -13.17
C ASP A 23 -18.87 -3.61 -13.21
N SER A 24 -19.34 -2.37 -13.06
CA SER A 24 -18.49 -1.17 -12.97
C SER A 24 -17.47 -1.17 -11.82
N PHE A 25 -17.72 -1.93 -10.74
CA PHE A 25 -16.74 -2.07 -9.66
C PHE A 25 -15.53 -2.89 -10.12
N PHE A 26 -15.79 -3.98 -10.84
CA PHE A 26 -14.73 -4.86 -11.33
C PHE A 26 -13.96 -4.20 -12.46
N GLU A 27 -14.64 -3.53 -13.39
CA GLU A 27 -14.01 -2.71 -14.45
C GLU A 27 -13.07 -1.66 -13.85
N ALA A 28 -13.53 -0.89 -12.85
CA ALA A 28 -12.69 0.11 -12.20
C ALA A 28 -11.49 -0.50 -11.46
N LYS A 29 -11.63 -1.71 -10.89
CA LYS A 29 -10.54 -2.40 -10.21
C LYS A 29 -9.50 -2.96 -11.18
N GLU A 30 -9.95 -3.43 -12.34
CA GLU A 30 -9.05 -3.85 -13.41
C GLU A 30 -8.29 -2.65 -13.98
N GLU A 31 -8.97 -1.55 -14.27
CA GLU A 31 -8.35 -0.31 -14.72
C GLU A 31 -7.32 0.23 -13.71
N GLU A 32 -7.64 0.23 -12.41
CA GLU A 32 -6.70 0.60 -11.34
C GLU A 32 -5.44 -0.28 -11.37
N ALA A 33 -5.59 -1.58 -11.59
CA ALA A 33 -4.47 -2.52 -11.66
C ALA A 33 -3.59 -2.28 -12.90
N GLU A 34 -4.18 -1.98 -14.06
CA GLU A 34 -3.44 -1.63 -15.28
C GLU A 34 -2.67 -0.30 -15.12
N LEU A 35 -3.32 0.70 -14.51
CA LEU A 35 -2.71 2.01 -14.28
C LEU A 35 -1.59 1.99 -13.25
N ALA A 36 -1.61 1.05 -12.30
CA ALA A 36 -0.53 0.91 -11.31
C ALA A 36 0.83 0.65 -11.98
N GLY A 37 0.87 -0.26 -12.97
CA GLY A 37 2.10 -0.58 -13.70
C GLY A 37 2.61 0.59 -14.54
N THR A 38 1.71 1.25 -15.28
CA THR A 38 2.08 2.41 -16.11
C THR A 38 2.57 3.60 -15.26
N THR A 39 2.01 3.78 -14.07
CA THR A 39 2.48 4.79 -13.10
C THR A 39 3.88 4.47 -12.61
N GLU A 40 4.18 3.20 -12.27
CA GLU A 40 5.52 2.78 -11.86
C GLU A 40 6.56 3.06 -12.95
N ASP A 41 6.24 2.74 -14.20
CA ASP A 41 7.14 2.98 -15.32
C ASP A 41 7.35 4.48 -15.60
N ALA A 42 6.32 5.31 -15.45
CA ALA A 42 6.42 6.76 -15.63
C ALA A 42 7.36 7.42 -14.61
N ILE A 43 7.45 6.86 -13.39
CA ILE A 43 8.35 7.36 -12.33
C ILE A 43 9.72 6.67 -12.31
N ARG A 44 9.92 5.63 -13.13
CA ARG A 44 11.17 4.85 -13.14
C ARG A 44 12.32 5.71 -13.63
N GLY A 45 13.41 5.72 -12.86
CA GLY A 45 14.61 6.49 -13.19
C GLY A 45 14.45 8.01 -13.04
N GLN A 46 13.34 8.49 -12.46
CA GLN A 46 13.20 9.89 -12.11
C GLN A 46 14.14 10.26 -10.96
N HIS A 47 14.68 11.48 -11.04
CA HIS A 47 15.49 12.08 -9.98
C HIS A 47 14.90 13.44 -9.62
N LEU A 48 14.64 13.65 -8.34
CA LEU A 48 14.02 14.86 -7.80
C LEU A 48 15.07 15.89 -7.33
N GLY A 49 16.34 15.68 -7.67
CA GLY A 49 17.44 16.56 -7.28
C GLY A 49 17.55 16.66 -5.77
N SER A 50 17.44 17.88 -5.24
CA SER A 50 17.50 18.16 -3.80
C SER A 50 16.12 18.40 -3.17
N LEU A 51 15.03 18.03 -3.84
CA LEU A 51 13.70 18.15 -3.24
C LEU A 51 13.61 17.24 -2.00
N PRO A 52 13.22 17.74 -0.82
CA PRO A 52 13.13 16.91 0.37
C PRO A 52 12.12 15.76 0.21
N VAL A 53 12.55 14.54 0.46
CA VAL A 53 11.70 13.33 0.42
C VAL A 53 11.79 12.58 1.75
N ARG A 54 10.64 12.19 2.31
CA ARG A 54 10.57 11.40 3.54
C ARG A 54 9.79 10.12 3.28
N ILE A 55 10.45 8.99 3.44
CA ILE A 55 9.85 7.66 3.30
C ILE A 55 9.52 7.18 4.71
N ILE A 56 8.23 7.05 5.02
CA ILE A 56 7.78 6.51 6.30
C ILE A 56 7.44 5.03 6.10
N ALA A 57 8.26 4.14 6.66
CA ALA A 57 8.16 2.70 6.54
C ALA A 57 7.55 2.07 7.80
N ARG A 58 6.86 0.93 7.62
CA ARG A 58 6.31 0.17 8.75
C ARG A 58 7.42 -0.50 9.56
N GLY A 59 7.24 -0.57 10.87
CA GLY A 59 8.11 -1.31 11.77
C GLY A 59 7.64 -2.74 12.06
N LEU A 60 6.32 -2.98 11.98
CA LEU A 60 5.74 -4.29 12.20
C LEU A 60 5.55 -5.03 10.88
N MET A 61 6.10 -6.24 10.81
CA MET A 61 5.96 -7.12 9.65
C MET A 61 4.49 -7.53 9.46
N GLN A 62 4.08 -7.65 8.20
CA GLN A 62 2.78 -8.17 7.86
C GLN A 62 2.74 -9.69 8.09
N ASP A 63 1.70 -10.17 8.79
CA ASP A 63 1.41 -11.60 8.85
C ASP A 63 0.72 -12.05 7.56
N TYR A 64 1.49 -12.68 6.68
CA TYR A 64 1.01 -13.20 5.40
C TYR A 64 0.40 -14.61 5.49
N THR A 65 0.48 -15.28 6.64
CA THR A 65 -0.06 -16.64 6.80
C THR A 65 -1.58 -16.69 6.60
N LYS A 66 -2.27 -15.59 6.97
CA LYS A 66 -3.70 -15.39 6.72
C LYS A 66 -4.08 -15.36 5.24
N ALA A 67 -3.13 -15.05 4.37
CA ALA A 67 -3.30 -15.06 2.91
C ALA A 67 -2.83 -16.39 2.28
N GLY A 68 -2.49 -17.41 3.09
CA GLY A 68 -2.02 -18.72 2.59
C GLY A 68 -0.54 -18.75 2.19
N ILE A 69 0.23 -17.71 2.52
CA ILE A 69 1.67 -17.64 2.22
C ILE A 69 2.44 -18.24 3.40
N SER A 70 3.46 -19.07 3.12
CA SER A 70 4.28 -19.67 4.18
C SER A 70 5.07 -18.61 4.96
N VAL A 71 5.54 -18.96 6.15
CA VAL A 71 6.36 -18.05 6.98
C VAL A 71 7.63 -17.62 6.23
N GLU A 72 8.29 -18.56 5.57
CA GLU A 72 9.49 -18.30 4.76
C GLU A 72 9.18 -17.38 3.58
N GLY A 73 8.04 -17.61 2.90
CA GLY A 73 7.55 -16.73 1.84
C GLY A 73 7.26 -15.33 2.35
N GLY A 74 6.63 -15.21 3.52
CA GLY A 74 6.36 -13.93 4.19
C GLY A 74 7.64 -13.16 4.53
N HIS A 75 8.66 -13.85 5.04
CA HIS A 75 9.97 -13.25 5.30
C HIS A 75 10.66 -12.76 4.02
N MET A 76 10.55 -13.53 2.94
CA MET A 76 11.09 -13.12 1.64
C MET A 76 10.38 -11.87 1.12
N LEU A 77 9.04 -11.83 1.20
CA LEU A 77 8.24 -10.66 0.82
C LEU A 77 8.59 -9.44 1.67
N GLU A 78 8.76 -9.59 2.98
CA GLU A 78 9.18 -8.48 3.84
C GLU A 78 10.58 -7.98 3.46
N SER A 79 11.52 -8.87 3.15
CA SER A 79 12.86 -8.50 2.72
C SER A 79 12.85 -7.69 1.41
N ILE A 80 12.03 -8.12 0.44
CA ILE A 80 11.82 -7.41 -0.82
C ILE A 80 11.20 -6.03 -0.56
N TRP A 81 10.16 -5.98 0.27
CA TRP A 81 9.46 -4.75 0.64
C TRP A 81 10.40 -3.71 1.26
N GLN A 82 11.15 -4.11 2.28
CA GLN A 82 12.12 -3.25 2.98
C GLN A 82 13.26 -2.80 2.03
N THR A 83 13.66 -3.66 1.10
CA THR A 83 14.66 -3.30 0.09
C THR A 83 14.13 -2.26 -0.88
N GLY A 84 12.87 -2.37 -1.31
CA GLY A 84 12.21 -1.35 -2.12
C GLY A 84 12.19 0.01 -1.43
N GLN A 85 11.80 0.04 -0.14
CA GLN A 85 11.77 1.27 0.64
C GLN A 85 13.16 1.92 0.81
N ARG A 86 14.22 1.11 0.96
CA ARG A 86 15.60 1.63 0.97
C ARG A 86 16.01 2.20 -0.38
N LYS A 87 15.67 1.54 -1.50
CA LYS A 87 15.97 2.05 -2.85
C LYS A 87 15.32 3.39 -3.14
N MET A 88 14.16 3.68 -2.53
CA MET A 88 13.52 5.00 -2.67
C MET A 88 14.39 6.15 -2.15
N LEU A 89 15.42 5.90 -1.33
CA LEU A 89 16.37 6.93 -0.92
C LEU A 89 17.19 7.51 -2.09
N GLU A 90 17.26 6.81 -3.22
CA GLU A 90 18.03 7.22 -4.39
C GLU A 90 17.29 8.26 -5.26
N ILE A 91 15.99 8.48 -5.00
CA ILE A 91 15.18 9.39 -5.82
C ILE A 91 15.54 10.87 -5.62
N SER A 92 16.07 11.24 -4.45
CA SER A 92 16.49 12.60 -4.09
C SER A 92 17.74 12.57 -3.21
N THR A 93 18.59 13.58 -3.34
CA THR A 93 19.76 13.77 -2.48
C THR A 93 19.40 14.20 -1.05
N ASP A 94 18.17 14.65 -0.81
CA ASP A 94 17.60 14.88 0.52
C ASP A 94 16.45 13.89 0.78
N SER A 95 16.72 12.60 0.59
CA SER A 95 15.81 11.54 1.01
C SER A 95 16.16 11.05 2.42
N GLN A 96 15.14 10.77 3.24
CA GLN A 96 15.32 10.13 4.55
C GLN A 96 14.29 9.02 4.76
N LEU A 97 14.73 7.92 5.36
CA LEU A 97 13.89 6.79 5.76
C LEU A 97 13.59 6.90 7.24
N ILE A 98 12.31 6.83 7.59
CA ILE A 98 11.77 6.91 8.95
C ILE A 98 11.01 5.61 9.20
N VAL A 99 11.38 4.87 10.25
CA VAL A 99 10.69 3.62 10.60
C VAL A 99 9.65 3.90 11.69
N ALA A 100 8.38 3.66 11.39
CA ALA A 100 7.28 3.69 12.34
C ALA A 100 7.25 2.37 13.12
N GLU A 101 8.11 2.25 14.14
CA GLU A 101 8.41 1.00 14.86
C GLU A 101 7.17 0.26 15.40
N LYS A 102 6.08 0.97 15.68
CA LYS A 102 4.85 0.42 16.28
C LYS A 102 3.70 0.30 15.29
N SER A 103 3.95 0.52 14.00
CA SER A 103 2.92 0.53 12.95
C SER A 103 3.04 -0.66 12.01
N GLY A 104 1.89 -1.19 11.60
CA GLY A 104 1.75 -2.12 10.50
C GLY A 104 1.57 -1.39 9.16
N HIS A 105 0.70 -1.91 8.29
CA HIS A 105 0.49 -1.33 6.95
C HIS A 105 -0.10 0.09 7.00
N MET A 106 -0.95 0.40 7.97
CA MET A 106 -1.69 1.66 8.05
C MET A 106 -1.04 2.66 9.01
N ILE A 107 0.17 3.12 8.69
CA ILE A 107 0.95 4.05 9.55
C ILE A 107 0.15 5.32 9.89
N ILE A 108 -0.64 5.83 8.94
CA ILE A 108 -1.51 7.01 9.15
C ILE A 108 -2.59 6.78 10.23
N HIS A 109 -2.94 5.53 10.54
CA HIS A 109 -3.87 5.17 11.61
C HIS A 109 -3.14 4.77 12.88
N ASP A 110 -2.03 4.02 12.75
CA ASP A 110 -1.29 3.46 13.89
C ASP A 110 -0.43 4.51 14.61
N GLN A 111 0.18 5.45 13.86
CA GLN A 111 1.04 6.53 14.38
C GLN A 111 0.80 7.84 13.60
N PRO A 112 -0.40 8.43 13.68
CA PRO A 112 -0.75 9.65 12.93
C PRO A 112 0.15 10.85 13.26
N GLU A 113 0.60 10.98 14.51
CA GLU A 113 1.47 12.06 14.96
C GLU A 113 2.81 12.05 14.23
N LEU A 114 3.39 10.87 14.01
CA LEU A 114 4.65 10.72 13.25
C LEU A 114 4.51 11.28 11.83
N VAL A 115 3.37 11.02 11.19
CA VAL A 115 3.09 11.51 9.83
C VAL A 115 2.94 13.02 9.83
N VAL A 116 2.14 13.56 10.76
CA VAL A 116 1.91 15.01 10.88
C VAL A 116 3.21 15.76 11.18
N GLU A 117 4.04 15.26 12.09
CA GLU A 117 5.33 15.85 12.43
C GLU A 117 6.30 15.80 11.25
N THR A 118 6.35 14.67 10.53
CA THR A 118 7.19 14.53 9.33
C THR A 118 6.82 15.58 8.29
N ILE A 119 5.52 15.76 8.01
CA ILE A 119 5.04 16.78 7.06
C ILE A 119 5.39 18.19 7.57
N ARG A 120 5.12 18.49 8.84
CA ARG A 120 5.42 19.81 9.42
C ARG A 120 6.90 20.15 9.37
N ASN A 121 7.79 19.17 9.51
CA ASN A 121 9.23 19.40 9.44
C ASN A 121 9.73 19.72 8.03
N LEU A 122 8.96 19.41 6.97
CA LEU A 122 9.28 19.76 5.59
C LEU A 122 8.84 21.20 5.21
N LEU A 123 7.94 21.80 5.98
CA LEU A 123 7.41 23.14 5.72
C LEU A 123 8.15 24.26 6.49
N LYS A 124 9.14 23.88 7.30
CA LYS A 124 9.90 24.82 8.14
C LYS A 124 11.02 25.49 7.36
#